data_AF-A0A0Q1B439-F1
#
_entry.id   AF-A0A0Q1B439-F1
#
_cell.length_a   1.000
_cell.length_b   1.000
_cell.length_c   1.000
_cell.angle_alpha   90.00
_cell.angle_beta   90.00
_cell.angle_gamma   90.00
#
_symmetry.space_group_name_H-M   'P 1'
#
loop_
_entity.id
_entity.type
_entity.pdbx_description
1 polymer ?
#
loop_
_entity_poly.entity_id
_entity_poly.type
_entity_poly.pdbx_seq_one_letter_code
_entity_poly.pdbx_strand_id
1 'polypeptide(L)'
;MGFINTQNTVHNHSLSKELNISKETLINYFGYLEYSLIIKLILNFRRSFTSASRKMKKVYFYNSAFVCNYKNIMDYSYYEKLIENFVMQELDSKYYFRDKNYEIDFILKNGNIIPVEVKYRNNVEIKNFIKVLKN
;
A
#
# COMPACT_ATOMS: atom_id res chain seq x y z
N MET A 1 19.67 -1.77 6.95
CA MET A 1 19.01 -0.61 6.29
C MET A 1 17.83 -1.11 5.43
N GLY A 2 16.75 -1.60 6.07
CA GLY A 2 15.68 -2.37 5.40
C GLY A 2 14.28 -1.76 5.52
N PHE A 3 14.19 -0.46 5.82
CA PHE A 3 13.00 0.14 6.42
C PHE A 3 11.88 0.49 5.43
N ILE A 4 12.13 0.48 4.12
CA ILE A 4 11.11 0.83 3.12
C ILE A 4 11.17 -0.17 1.96
N ASN A 5 10.71 -1.40 2.21
CA ASN A 5 10.18 -2.21 1.12
C ASN A 5 8.75 -1.73 0.85
N THR A 6 8.44 -1.33 -0.39
CA THR A 6 7.06 -1.15 -0.86
C THR A 6 6.26 -2.40 -0.50
N GLN A 7 5.00 -2.21 -0.08
CA GLN A 7 4.07 -3.20 0.50
C GLN A 7 4.04 -3.32 2.03
N ASN A 8 4.94 -2.68 2.78
CA ASN A 8 4.87 -2.77 4.23
C ASN A 8 3.68 -1.96 4.78
N THR A 9 2.75 -2.66 5.43
CA THR A 9 1.82 -2.02 6.34
C THR A 9 2.61 -1.44 7.50
N VAL A 10 2.65 -0.12 7.63
CA VAL A 10 3.44 0.52 8.69
C VAL A 10 2.62 0.57 9.97
N HIS A 11 3.08 -0.21 10.93
CA HIS A 11 2.58 -0.13 12.29
C HIS A 11 3.40 0.90 13.08
N ASN A 12 2.85 2.11 13.20
CA ASN A 12 3.57 3.25 13.81
C ASN A 12 4.16 2.94 15.20
N HIS A 13 3.54 2.07 16.00
CA HIS A 13 4.03 1.74 17.33
C HIS A 13 5.24 0.80 17.34
N SER A 14 5.34 -0.16 16.40
CA SER A 14 6.53 -1.03 16.34
C SER A 14 7.70 -0.28 15.72
N LEU A 15 7.44 0.51 14.67
CA LEU A 15 8.47 1.28 14.00
C LEU A 15 9.03 2.41 14.89
N SER A 16 8.18 3.08 15.68
CA SER A 16 8.66 4.12 16.61
C SER A 16 9.59 3.53 17.69
N LYS A 17 9.30 2.31 18.17
CA LYS A 17 10.14 1.59 19.13
C LYS A 17 11.49 1.20 18.52
N GLU A 18 11.48 0.66 17.31
CA GLU A 18 12.71 0.25 16.62
C GLU A 18 13.63 1.44 16.29
N LEU A 19 13.03 2.56 15.89
CA LEU A 19 13.76 3.81 15.61
C LEU A 19 14.07 4.63 16.87
N ASN A 20 13.61 4.18 18.05
CA ASN A 20 13.73 4.88 19.32
C ASN A 20 13.27 6.35 19.28
N ILE A 21 12.14 6.61 18.60
CA ILE A 21 11.51 7.94 18.51
C ILE A 21 10.07 7.90 19.01
N SER A 22 9.52 9.07 19.33
CA SER A 22 8.12 9.17 19.71
C SER A 22 7.19 8.83 18.52
N LYS A 23 5.98 8.36 18.82
CA LYS A 23 4.95 8.10 17.79
C LYS A 23 4.57 9.38 17.03
N GLU A 24 4.50 10.50 17.74
CA GLU A 24 4.20 11.81 17.15
C GLU A 24 5.29 12.23 16.16
N THR A 25 6.55 12.09 16.56
CA THR A 25 7.71 12.34 15.68
C THR A 25 7.63 11.48 14.43
N LEU A 26 7.37 10.17 14.56
CA LEU A 26 7.25 9.28 13.41
C LEU A 26 6.11 9.69 12.48
N ILE A 27 4.95 10.07 13.02
CA ILE A 27 3.80 10.54 12.23
C ILE A 27 4.18 11.81 11.45
N ASN A 28 4.89 12.76 12.08
CA ASN A 28 5.34 13.99 11.43
C ASN A 28 6.33 13.68 10.29
N TYR A 29 7.28 12.76 10.49
CA TYR A 29 8.19 12.32 9.42
C TYR A 29 7.45 11.73 8.23
N PHE A 30 6.46 10.85 8.46
CA PHE A 30 5.64 10.34 7.38
C PHE A 30 4.86 11.45 6.67
N GLY A 31 4.35 12.44 7.41
CA GLY A 31 3.72 13.62 6.85
C GLY A 31 4.68 14.45 5.97
N TYR A 32 5.92 14.66 6.40
CA TYR A 32 6.94 15.36 5.61
C TYR A 32 7.34 14.58 4.34
N LEU A 33 7.44 13.26 4.42
CA LEU A 33 7.72 12.41 3.26
C LEU A 33 6.58 12.38 2.25
N GLU A 34 5.34 12.39 2.73
CA GLU A 34 4.14 12.47 1.88
C GLU A 34 4.00 13.86 1.25
N TYR A 35 4.23 14.93 2.04
CA TYR A 35 4.23 16.30 1.54
C TYR A 35 5.33 16.58 0.50
N SER A 36 6.49 15.95 0.66
CA SER A 36 7.60 16.06 -0.30
C SER A 36 7.45 15.17 -1.54
N LEU A 37 6.30 14.50 -1.72
CA LEU A 37 6.02 13.61 -2.86
C LEU A 37 7.03 12.47 -3.01
N ILE A 38 7.63 12.02 -1.91
CA ILE A 38 8.52 10.85 -1.91
C ILE A 38 7.67 9.59 -1.76
N ILE A 39 6.73 9.61 -0.83
CA ILE A 39 5.83 8.50 -0.55
C ILE A 39 4.38 8.92 -0.72
N LYS A 40 3.51 7.91 -0.79
CA LYS A 40 2.07 8.04 -0.67
C LYS A 40 1.56 7.08 0.40
N LEU A 41 0.75 7.61 1.32
CA LEU A 41 0.09 6.80 2.35
C LEU A 41 -1.33 6.46 1.89
N ILE A 42 -1.67 5.18 1.84
CA ILE A 42 -3.04 4.75 1.55
C ILE A 42 -3.69 4.11 2.78
N LEU A 43 -4.98 4.39 2.97
CA LEU A 43 -5.73 4.03 4.16
C LEU A 43 -6.42 2.68 4.02
N ASN A 44 -6.57 1.93 5.11
CA ASN A 44 -7.41 0.74 5.11
C ASN A 44 -8.88 1.15 4.98
N PHE A 45 -9.54 0.71 3.91
CA PHE A 45 -10.91 1.04 3.57
C PHE A 45 -11.87 0.56 4.66
N ARG A 46 -12.66 1.50 5.19
CA ARG A 46 -13.70 1.24 6.19
C ARG A 46 -14.88 2.17 5.95
N ARG A 47 -16.01 1.85 6.59
CA ARG A 47 -17.26 2.62 6.46
C ARG A 47 -17.11 4.06 6.94
N SER A 48 -16.29 4.32 7.95
CA SER A 48 -16.01 5.69 8.45
C SER A 48 -14.54 6.06 8.30
N PHE A 49 -14.29 7.31 7.89
CA PHE A 49 -12.93 7.85 7.75
C PHE A 49 -12.14 7.80 9.06
N THR A 50 -12.78 8.14 10.19
CA THR A 50 -12.17 8.07 11.53
C THR A 50 -11.73 6.67 11.93
N SER A 51 -12.43 5.63 11.44
CA SER A 51 -11.99 4.25 11.67
C SER A 51 -10.81 3.87 10.79
N ALA A 52 -10.78 4.35 9.54
CA ALA A 52 -9.68 4.13 8.60
C ALA A 52 -8.38 4.82 9.05
N SER A 53 -8.45 6.07 9.52
CA SER A 53 -7.26 6.86 9.90
C SER A 53 -6.50 6.32 11.12
N ARG A 54 -7.20 5.63 12.02
CA ARG A 54 -6.62 5.02 13.23
C ARG A 54 -5.93 3.69 12.96
N LYS A 55 -6.14 3.10 11.79
CA LYS A 55 -5.59 1.79 11.42
C LYS A 55 -4.30 1.95 10.63
N MET A 56 -3.67 0.81 10.42
CA MET A 56 -2.42 0.70 9.67
C MET A 56 -2.58 1.30 8.27
N LYS A 57 -1.57 2.06 7.84
CA LYS A 57 -1.49 2.59 6.48
C LYS A 57 -0.52 1.73 5.68
N LYS A 58 -0.74 1.60 4.37
CA LYS A 58 0.31 1.11 3.47
C LYS A 58 1.11 2.29 2.92
N VAL A 59 2.40 2.07 2.69
CA VAL A 59 3.30 3.05 2.11
C VAL A 59 3.69 2.59 0.71
N TYR A 60 3.53 3.50 -0.24
CA TYR A 60 3.98 3.35 -1.62
C TYR A 60 4.91 4.51 -1.98
N PHE A 61 5.75 4.34 -3.01
CA PHE A 61 6.47 5.48 -3.56
C PHE A 61 5.53 6.30 -4.44
N TYR A 62 5.67 7.62 -4.41
CA TYR A 62 4.86 8.51 -5.23
C TYR A 62 5.08 8.27 -6.74
N ASN A 63 6.31 7.86 -7.12
CA ASN A 63 6.67 7.52 -8.48
C ASN A 63 7.38 6.15 -8.53
N SER A 64 6.98 5.30 -9.47
CA SER A 64 7.58 3.98 -9.70
C SER A 64 9.08 4.02 -10.01
N ALA A 65 9.62 5.12 -10.52
CA ALA A 65 11.06 5.31 -10.74
C ALA A 65 11.90 5.19 -9.44
N PHE A 66 11.33 5.49 -8.28
CA PHE A 66 12.01 5.29 -7.00
C PHE A 66 12.20 3.80 -6.67
N VAL A 67 11.29 2.93 -7.13
CA VAL A 67 11.43 1.49 -6.97
C VAL A 67 12.58 0.97 -7.83
N CYS A 68 12.70 1.46 -9.07
CA CYS A 68 13.70 1.06 -10.09
C CYS A 68 15.16 1.10 -9.59
N ASN A 69 15.47 1.96 -8.60
CA ASN A 69 16.82 2.16 -8.10
C ASN A 69 17.18 1.27 -6.89
N TYR A 70 16.22 0.56 -6.29
CA TYR A 70 16.39 0.00 -4.95
C TYR A 70 16.85 -1.47 -4.90
N LYS A 71 16.95 -2.21 -6.02
CA LYS A 71 17.34 -3.63 -6.00
C LYS A 71 17.84 -4.17 -7.34
N ASN A 72 18.51 -5.33 -7.28
CA ASN A 72 18.94 -6.11 -8.44
C ASN A 72 17.71 -6.48 -9.31
N ILE A 73 17.70 -6.03 -10.57
CA ILE A 73 16.59 -6.13 -11.54
C ILE A 73 16.20 -7.58 -11.89
N MET A 74 16.90 -8.59 -11.34
CA MET A 74 16.69 -10.00 -11.66
C MET A 74 15.77 -10.77 -10.70
N ASP A 75 15.22 -10.12 -9.67
CA ASP A 75 14.32 -10.78 -8.69
C ASP A 75 12.84 -10.65 -9.13
N TYR A 76 12.14 -11.77 -9.31
CA TYR A 76 10.71 -11.75 -9.70
C TYR A 76 9.83 -11.03 -8.67
N SER A 77 10.15 -11.19 -7.38
CA SER A 77 9.39 -10.52 -6.29
C SER A 77 9.53 -8.99 -6.34
N TYR A 78 10.59 -8.51 -7.00
CA TYR A 78 10.80 -7.09 -7.23
C TYR A 78 9.92 -6.55 -8.35
N TYR A 79 9.73 -7.30 -9.44
CA TYR A 79 8.79 -6.90 -10.51
C TYR A 79 7.36 -6.84 -10.04
N GLU A 80 6.93 -7.79 -9.21
CA GLU A 80 5.58 -7.79 -8.62
C GLU A 80 5.33 -6.48 -7.84
N LYS A 81 6.30 -6.06 -7.02
CA LYS A 81 6.28 -4.79 -6.29
C LYS A 81 6.30 -3.56 -7.18
N LEU A 82 7.13 -3.57 -8.23
CA LEU A 82 7.23 -2.47 -9.18
C LEU A 82 5.89 -2.27 -9.89
N ILE A 83 5.28 -3.35 -10.37
CA ILE A 83 4.00 -3.33 -11.06
C ILE A 83 2.87 -2.91 -10.10
N GLU A 84 2.85 -3.40 -8.86
CA GLU A 84 1.88 -2.96 -7.86
C GLU A 84 2.02 -1.46 -7.57
N ASN A 85 3.25 -0.94 -7.40
CA ASN A 85 3.47 0.48 -7.18
C ASN A 85 3.11 1.33 -8.41
N PHE A 86 3.36 0.82 -9.61
CA PHE A 86 2.93 1.47 -10.86
C PHE A 86 1.40 1.52 -10.95
N VAL A 87 0.70 0.41 -10.69
CA VAL A 87 -0.77 0.39 -10.69
C VAL A 87 -1.33 1.33 -9.62
N MET A 88 -0.75 1.38 -8.42
CA MET A 88 -1.13 2.34 -7.38
C MET A 88 -1.04 3.79 -7.87
N GLN A 89 0.03 4.13 -8.60
CA GLN A 89 0.28 5.45 -9.17
C GLN A 89 -0.77 5.78 -10.23
N GLU A 90 -0.98 4.90 -11.21
CA GLU A 90 -1.96 5.10 -12.29
C GLU A 90 -3.41 5.22 -11.79
N LEU A 91 -3.75 4.43 -10.77
CA LEU A 91 -5.08 4.47 -10.16
C LEU A 91 -5.29 5.66 -9.22
N ASP A 92 -4.21 6.34 -8.83
CA ASP A 92 -4.19 7.31 -7.72
C ASP A 92 -4.94 6.80 -6.48
N SER A 93 -4.88 5.49 -6.19
CA SER A 93 -5.73 4.90 -5.16
C SER A 93 -5.47 5.51 -3.78
N LYS A 94 -6.54 5.80 -3.05
CA LYS A 94 -6.49 6.34 -1.67
C LYS A 94 -6.64 5.24 -0.62
N TYR A 95 -7.04 4.04 -1.06
CA TYR A 95 -7.47 2.98 -0.17
C TYR A 95 -6.96 1.61 -0.62
N TYR A 96 -6.68 0.77 0.37
CA TYR A 96 -6.58 -0.68 0.23
C TYR A 96 -7.61 -1.33 1.16
N PHE A 97 -7.81 -2.64 1.12
CA PHE A 97 -8.63 -3.31 2.13
C PHE A 97 -7.85 -4.44 2.79
N ARG A 98 -7.91 -4.52 4.12
CA ARG A 98 -7.45 -5.70 4.86
C ARG A 98 -8.37 -6.00 6.03
N ASP A 99 -8.86 -7.23 6.08
CA ASP A 99 -9.61 -7.79 7.19
C ASP A 99 -9.14 -9.21 7.53
N LYS A 100 -8.49 -9.35 8.70
CA LYS A 100 -7.85 -10.61 9.14
C LYS A 100 -6.89 -11.17 8.07
N ASN A 101 -7.29 -12.26 7.41
CA ASN A 101 -6.52 -12.98 6.41
C ASN A 101 -6.87 -12.59 4.97
N TYR A 102 -7.82 -11.67 4.82
CA TYR A 102 -8.28 -11.22 3.51
C TYR A 102 -7.76 -9.83 3.23
N GLU A 103 -7.19 -9.65 2.04
CA GLU A 103 -6.59 -8.41 1.57
C GLU A 103 -6.95 -8.17 0.11
N ILE A 104 -7.17 -6.90 -0.22
CA ILE A 104 -7.32 -6.38 -1.58
C ILE A 104 -6.32 -5.24 -1.71
N ASP A 105 -5.52 -5.26 -2.78
CA ASP A 105 -4.46 -4.28 -2.99
C ASP A 105 -4.97 -2.85 -3.03
N PHE A 106 -6.02 -2.58 -3.83
CA PHE A 106 -6.58 -1.24 -3.98
C PHE A 106 -8.12 -1.23 -4.00
N ILE A 107 -8.70 -0.15 -3.49
CA ILE A 107 -10.12 0.15 -3.55
C ILE A 107 -10.33 1.52 -4.22
N LEU A 108 -11.00 1.53 -5.36
CA LEU A 108 -11.48 2.77 -5.99
C LEU A 108 -12.84 3.12 -5.43
N LYS A 109 -13.03 4.39 -5.05
CA LYS A 109 -14.27 4.90 -4.47
C LYS A 109 -14.74 6.15 -5.20
N ASN A 110 -15.38 5.95 -6.35
CA ASN A 110 -15.94 7.03 -7.19
C ASN A 110 -17.43 6.78 -7.42
N GLY A 111 -18.24 6.91 -6.37
CA GLY A 111 -19.67 6.54 -6.36
C GLY A 111 -19.92 5.04 -6.18
N ASN A 112 -19.12 4.20 -6.83
CA ASN A 112 -19.07 2.75 -6.64
C ASN A 112 -17.79 2.34 -5.90
N ILE A 113 -17.83 1.19 -5.22
CA ILE A 113 -16.67 0.54 -4.60
C ILE A 113 -16.17 -0.52 -5.57
N ILE A 114 -14.96 -0.32 -6.12
CA ILE A 114 -14.36 -1.25 -7.06
C ILE A 114 -13.08 -1.79 -6.45
N PRO A 115 -13.00 -3.09 -6.13
CA PRO A 115 -11.76 -3.71 -5.71
C PRO A 115 -10.86 -4.00 -6.91
N VAL A 116 -9.56 -3.79 -6.73
CA VAL A 116 -8.53 -4.08 -7.72
C VAL A 116 -7.44 -4.91 -7.06
N GLU A 117 -7.12 -6.05 -7.68
CA GLU A 117 -6.03 -6.94 -7.30
C GLU A 117 -4.96 -6.91 -8.38
N VAL A 118 -3.70 -6.71 -8.00
CA VAL A 118 -2.59 -6.69 -8.95
C VAL A 118 -1.93 -8.04 -8.98
N LYS A 119 -1.93 -8.67 -10.16
CA LYS A 119 -1.26 -9.95 -10.37
C LYS A 119 -0.25 -9.83 -11.48
N TYR A 120 1.03 -9.97 -11.12
CA TYR A 120 2.10 -10.13 -12.10
C TYR A 120 2.42 -11.63 -12.22
N ARG A 121 1.73 -12.34 -13.12
CA ARG A 121 1.98 -13.74 -13.51
C ARG A 121 1.55 -13.99 -14.96
N ASN A 122 2.23 -14.91 -15.64
CA ASN A 122 1.90 -15.30 -17.03
C ASN A 122 0.49 -15.92 -17.17
N ASN A 123 -0.11 -16.43 -16.09
CA ASN A 123 -1.47 -16.97 -16.06
C ASN A 123 -2.27 -16.36 -14.90
N VAL A 124 -3.26 -15.52 -15.23
CA VAL A 124 -4.14 -14.87 -14.26
C VAL A 124 -5.46 -15.64 -14.17
N GLU A 125 -5.67 -16.41 -13.10
CA GLU A 125 -6.99 -17.02 -12.83
C GLU A 125 -7.93 -16.01 -12.17
N ILE A 126 -8.90 -15.50 -12.96
CA ILE A 126 -9.90 -14.50 -12.56
C ILE A 126 -11.03 -15.12 -11.71
N LYS A 127 -11.22 -16.44 -11.76
CA LYS A 127 -12.36 -17.16 -11.15
C LYS A 127 -12.48 -16.98 -9.62
N ASN A 128 -11.38 -16.77 -8.92
CA ASN A 128 -11.38 -16.60 -7.46
C ASN A 128 -11.84 -15.21 -7.01
N PHE A 129 -11.78 -14.20 -7.87
CA PHE A 129 -12.08 -12.80 -7.51
C PHE A 129 -13.59 -12.52 -7.44
N ILE A 130 -14.37 -13.10 -8.36
CA ILE A 130 -15.83 -12.92 -8.43
C ILE A 130 -16.54 -13.49 -7.19
N LYS A 131 -15.98 -14.52 -6.53
CA LYS A 131 -16.55 -15.09 -5.31
C LYS A 131 -16.52 -14.12 -4.12
N VAL A 132 -15.54 -13.22 -4.07
CA VAL A 132 -15.41 -12.28 -2.95
C VAL A 132 -16.35 -11.09 -3.09
N LEU A 133 -16.65 -10.68 -4.32
CA LEU A 133 -17.58 -9.58 -4.60
C LEU A 133 -19.06 -9.92 -4.37
N LYS A 134 -19.41 -11.20 -4.23
CA LYS A 134 -20.78 -11.70 -4.13
C LYS A 134 -21.22 -12.08 -2.71
N ASN A 135 -20.33 -11.96 -1.72
CA ASN A 135 -20.63 -12.17 -0.29
C ASN A 135 -20.54 -10.84 0.46
#